data_AF-X0TAN9-F1
#
_entry.id   AF-X0TAN9-F1
#
_cell.length_a   1.000
_cell.length_b   1.000
_cell.length_c   1.000
_cell.angle_alpha   90.00
_cell.angle_beta   90.00
_cell.angle_gamma   90.00
#
_symmetry.space_group_name_H-M   'P 1'
#
loop_
_entity.id
_entity.type
_entity.pdbx_description
1 polymer ?
#
loop_
_entity_poly.entity_id
_entity_poly.type
_entity_poly.pdbx_seq_one_letter_code
_entity_poly.pdbx_strand_id
1 'polypeptide(L)'
;MRLHYSRLATRPLDGHSRYCGLELLNRRYQPEFEPSPDDFYVYLTTTNRLAEEINSERLAGLKGKLYTFTGSIKGDFGQEYLATKIDLQCKVGAQIMMLNNDTEGRWVNGSIGKITRITQNRKGEDVIIAELADGEEVEITPFTWEIFRFFVEAGGLQSEVIGTFTQYPLMLAWAVTIHKGQGKTFDRVIIDIGRGIFAHGQMYVALSRCTTLGGIVLKKPALKKHIWTNYQVMDFLTKYQYKKAEQSCPMDGKIEAIRKAIENEALLEIVYLKPSDEKTTRVVRTEAVGEMEHRGKKYLGMRAFCLKRNEERTFRIDRILDIKEVLDG
;
A
#
# COMPACT_ATOMS: atom_id res chain seq x y z
N MET A 1 3.68 -1.62 6.33
CA MET A 1 3.39 -2.63 5.28
C MET A 1 4.47 -2.84 4.21
N ARG A 2 5.30 -1.84 3.85
CA ARG A 2 6.37 -2.00 2.81
C ARG A 2 7.34 -3.17 3.05
N LEU A 3 7.65 -3.49 4.31
CA LEU A 3 8.52 -4.64 4.69
C LEU A 3 7.80 -5.99 4.73
N HIS A 4 6.47 -6.02 4.75
CA HIS A 4 5.69 -7.27 4.78
C HIS A 4 5.38 -7.80 3.38
N TYR A 5 5.41 -6.97 2.34
CA TYR A 5 5.06 -7.42 1.00
C TYR A 5 6.14 -8.30 0.35
N SER A 6 7.42 -8.05 0.65
CA SER A 6 8.50 -8.99 0.28
C SER A 6 8.30 -10.36 0.94
N ARG A 7 7.74 -10.39 2.16
CA ARG A 7 7.35 -11.60 2.91
C ARG A 7 6.01 -12.22 2.45
N LEU A 8 5.20 -11.52 1.65
CA LEU A 8 3.99 -12.09 1.04
C LEU A 8 4.32 -12.99 -0.16
N ALA A 9 5.41 -12.70 -0.87
CA ALA A 9 5.91 -13.48 -2.01
C ALA A 9 6.98 -14.52 -1.64
N THR A 10 7.52 -14.48 -0.42
CA THR A 10 8.59 -15.39 0.06
C THR A 10 8.18 -16.10 1.34
N ARG A 11 8.66 -17.33 1.56
CA ARG A 11 8.44 -18.08 2.81
C ARG A 11 9.07 -17.30 3.99
N PRO A 12 8.51 -17.41 5.21
CA PRO A 12 8.98 -16.64 6.36
C PRO A 12 10.48 -16.84 6.62
N LEU A 13 11.17 -15.72 6.76
CA LEU A 13 12.60 -15.61 7.07
C LEU A 13 12.91 -15.93 8.54
N ASP A 14 11.90 -15.86 9.40
CA ASP A 14 12.06 -15.98 10.84
C ASP A 14 11.37 -17.30 11.24
N GLY A 15 12.10 -18.20 11.89
CA GLY A 15 11.64 -19.55 12.28
C GLY A 15 10.43 -19.62 13.23
N HIS A 16 9.75 -18.49 13.47
CA HIS A 16 8.60 -18.36 14.37
C HIS A 16 7.24 -18.26 13.65
N SER A 17 7.18 -18.03 12.33
CA SER A 17 5.90 -17.97 11.61
C SER A 17 5.63 -19.26 10.84
N ARG A 18 4.60 -20.00 11.24
CA ARG A 18 4.20 -21.28 10.62
C ARG A 18 3.50 -21.14 9.26
N TYR A 19 3.32 -19.92 8.72
CA TYR A 19 2.47 -19.66 7.54
C TYR A 19 3.19 -18.90 6.41
N CYS A 20 2.92 -19.28 5.16
CA CYS A 20 3.26 -18.49 3.97
C CYS A 20 2.50 -17.16 3.99
N GLY A 21 3.09 -16.05 3.54
CA GLY A 21 2.41 -14.75 3.60
C GLY A 21 1.07 -14.70 2.86
N LEU A 22 0.89 -15.48 1.79
CA LEU A 22 -0.40 -15.66 1.12
C LEU A 22 -1.45 -16.34 2.01
N GLU A 23 -1.06 -17.33 2.82
CA GLU A 23 -1.95 -18.01 3.77
C GLU A 23 -2.38 -17.03 4.87
N LEU A 24 -1.45 -16.21 5.37
CA LEU A 24 -1.76 -15.19 6.36
C LEU A 24 -2.75 -14.15 5.80
N LEU A 25 -2.58 -13.73 4.55
CA LEU A 25 -3.50 -12.82 3.88
C LEU A 25 -4.89 -13.45 3.69
N ASN A 26 -4.95 -14.72 3.29
CA ASN A 26 -6.21 -15.43 3.08
C ASN A 26 -6.99 -15.73 4.36
N ARG A 27 -6.40 -15.59 5.55
CA ARG A 27 -7.16 -15.57 6.82
C ARG A 27 -8.11 -14.38 6.94
N ARG A 28 -7.90 -13.34 6.13
CA ARG A 28 -8.77 -12.17 6.06
C ARG A 28 -9.92 -12.34 5.05
N TYR A 29 -10.03 -13.51 4.41
CA TYR A 29 -11.14 -13.83 3.52
C TYR A 29 -12.43 -14.04 4.32
N GLN A 30 -13.38 -13.12 4.14
CA GLN A 30 -14.70 -13.15 4.77
C GLN A 30 -15.73 -12.64 3.75
N PRO A 31 -16.29 -13.53 2.90
CA PRO A 31 -17.18 -13.12 1.81
C PRO A 31 -18.48 -12.47 2.32
N GLU A 32 -19.00 -12.99 3.42
CA GLU A 32 -20.27 -12.54 4.03
C GLU A 32 -20.06 -11.41 5.06
N PHE A 33 -18.85 -10.84 5.20
CA PHE A 33 -18.61 -9.77 6.16
C PHE A 33 -19.34 -8.50 5.76
N GLU A 34 -20.26 -8.04 6.60
CA GLU A 34 -20.93 -6.76 6.45
C GLU A 34 -20.48 -5.83 7.58
N PRO A 35 -19.91 -4.65 7.27
CA PRO A 35 -19.42 -3.75 8.29
C PRO A 35 -20.57 -3.09 9.05
N SER A 36 -20.35 -2.81 10.34
CA SER A 36 -21.24 -1.91 11.07
C SER A 36 -21.18 -0.51 10.44
N PRO A 37 -22.30 0.25 10.41
CA PRO A 37 -22.30 1.63 9.93
C PRO A 37 -21.33 2.57 10.65
N ASP A 38 -20.89 2.21 11.86
CA ASP A 38 -20.02 3.04 12.70
C ASP A 38 -18.55 2.60 12.65
N ASP A 39 -18.24 1.52 11.92
CA ASP A 39 -16.89 0.98 11.83
C ASP A 39 -16.01 1.63 10.74
N PHE A 40 -16.56 2.60 10.00
CA PHE A 40 -15.89 3.36 8.93
C PHE A 40 -15.13 2.51 7.89
N TYR A 41 -15.59 1.28 7.64
CA TYR A 41 -15.01 0.45 6.58
C TYR A 41 -15.21 1.09 5.22
N VAL A 42 -14.15 1.07 4.41
CA VAL A 42 -14.21 1.52 3.01
C VAL A 42 -13.99 0.34 2.08
N TYR A 43 -14.93 0.12 1.17
CA TYR A 43 -14.77 -0.80 0.07
C TYR A 43 -13.79 -0.23 -0.95
N LEU A 44 -12.66 -0.91 -1.14
CA LEU A 44 -11.71 -0.61 -2.20
C LEU A 44 -12.06 -1.44 -3.44
N THR A 45 -12.55 -0.76 -4.47
CA THR A 45 -13.03 -1.38 -5.71
C THR A 45 -12.10 -1.12 -6.89
N THR A 46 -12.21 -1.94 -7.93
CA THR A 46 -11.39 -1.79 -9.15
C THR A 46 -11.94 -0.75 -10.12
N THR A 47 -13.24 -0.45 -10.08
CA THR A 47 -13.92 0.42 -11.06
C THR A 47 -14.83 1.45 -10.40
N ASN A 48 -14.94 2.63 -11.01
CA ASN A 48 -15.83 3.69 -10.52
C ASN A 48 -17.29 3.22 -10.48
N ARG A 49 -17.72 2.41 -11.46
CA ARG A 49 -19.08 1.85 -11.51
C ARG A 49 -19.41 1.04 -10.26
N LEU A 50 -18.53 0.13 -9.83
CA LEU A 50 -18.76 -0.68 -8.64
C LEU A 50 -18.76 0.17 -7.35
N ALA A 51 -17.88 1.18 -7.27
CA ALA A 51 -17.93 2.11 -6.14
C ALA A 51 -19.25 2.90 -6.10
N GLU A 52 -19.72 3.36 -7.26
CA GLU A 52 -20.96 4.11 -7.39
C GLU A 52 -22.19 3.26 -7.04
N GLU A 53 -22.21 2.00 -7.46
CA GLU A 53 -23.27 1.04 -7.11
C GLU A 53 -23.37 0.87 -5.59
N ILE A 54 -22.26 0.59 -4.91
CA ILE A 54 -22.24 0.42 -3.45
C ILE A 54 -22.65 1.73 -2.75
N ASN A 55 -22.12 2.87 -3.18
CA ASN A 55 -22.45 4.16 -2.57
C ASN A 55 -23.93 4.52 -2.74
N SER A 56 -24.49 4.28 -3.93
CA SER A 56 -25.90 4.55 -4.23
C SER A 56 -26.83 3.63 -3.44
N GLU A 57 -26.51 2.33 -3.36
CA GLU A 57 -27.26 1.35 -2.58
C GLU A 57 -27.27 1.72 -1.09
N ARG A 58 -26.10 2.05 -0.52
CA ARG A 58 -25.98 2.46 0.89
C ARG A 58 -26.72 3.76 1.17
N LEU A 59 -26.63 4.75 0.28
CA LEU A 59 -27.36 6.00 0.41
C LEU A 59 -28.89 5.78 0.32
N ALA A 60 -29.33 4.92 -0.59
CA ALA A 60 -30.75 4.57 -0.72
C ALA A 60 -31.29 3.90 0.55
N GLY A 61 -30.49 3.03 1.17
CA GLY A 61 -30.82 2.33 2.41
C GLY A 61 -30.91 3.22 3.66
N LEU A 62 -30.34 4.43 3.64
CA LEU A 62 -30.48 5.39 4.74
C LEU A 62 -31.88 5.99 4.79
N LYS A 63 -32.44 6.07 6.00
CA LYS A 63 -33.68 6.80 6.29
C LYS A 63 -33.42 8.32 6.26
N GLY A 64 -34.48 9.10 6.11
CA GLY A 64 -34.42 10.56 6.18
C GLY A 64 -34.39 11.26 4.81
N LYS A 65 -34.36 12.59 4.86
CA LYS A 65 -34.41 13.48 3.70
C LYS A 65 -33.14 13.36 2.86
N LEU A 66 -33.30 13.16 1.56
CA LEU A 66 -32.22 13.29 0.58
C LEU A 66 -31.95 14.78 0.32
N TYR A 67 -30.71 15.19 0.49
CA TYR A 67 -30.22 16.53 0.14
C TYR A 67 -29.44 16.44 -1.17
N THR A 68 -29.66 17.39 -2.07
CA THR A 68 -28.91 17.54 -3.31
C THR A 68 -28.29 18.93 -3.32
N PHE A 69 -26.96 19.00 -3.30
CA PHE A 69 -26.21 20.25 -3.41
C PHE A 69 -25.65 20.37 -4.82
N THR A 70 -26.07 21.39 -5.57
CA THR A 70 -25.59 21.65 -6.93
C THR A 70 -24.41 22.60 -6.91
N GLY A 71 -23.25 22.12 -7.37
CA GLY A 71 -22.01 22.88 -7.45
C GLY A 71 -22.05 23.92 -8.58
N SER A 72 -21.21 24.94 -8.44
CA SER A 72 -21.11 26.05 -9.40
C SER A 72 -19.78 25.98 -10.14
N ILE A 73 -19.82 26.04 -11.48
CA ILE A 73 -18.63 26.14 -12.32
C ILE A 73 -18.59 27.54 -12.94
N LYS A 74 -17.43 28.19 -12.92
CA LYS A 74 -17.18 29.46 -13.59
C LYS A 74 -15.91 29.34 -14.45
N GLY A 75 -15.91 29.96 -15.63
CA GLY A 75 -14.76 29.91 -16.55
C GLY A 75 -14.57 28.54 -17.20
N ASP A 76 -13.34 28.25 -17.63
CA ASP A 76 -12.96 27.00 -18.27
C ASP A 76 -12.53 25.98 -17.22
N PHE A 77 -13.49 25.16 -16.78
CA PHE A 77 -13.27 24.06 -15.85
C PHE A 77 -13.86 22.77 -16.42
N GLY A 78 -13.01 21.96 -17.05
CA GLY A 78 -13.39 20.67 -17.64
C GLY A 78 -13.95 19.69 -16.61
N GLN A 79 -14.85 18.80 -17.05
CA GLN A 79 -15.49 17.80 -16.18
C GLN A 79 -14.48 16.80 -15.59
N GLU A 80 -13.37 16.57 -16.27
CA GLU A 80 -12.26 15.72 -15.83
C GLU A 80 -11.54 16.23 -14.58
N TYR A 81 -11.65 17.53 -14.27
CA TYR A 81 -11.04 18.17 -13.10
C TYR A 81 -11.96 18.20 -11.88
N LEU A 82 -13.21 17.76 -12.02
CA LEU A 82 -14.17 17.76 -10.92
C LEU A 82 -13.73 16.80 -9.81
N ALA A 83 -13.45 17.36 -8.63
CA ALA A 83 -13.09 16.58 -7.45
C ALA A 83 -14.28 15.75 -6.93
N THR A 84 -15.50 16.28 -7.07
CA THR A 84 -16.76 15.66 -6.65
C THR A 84 -17.84 15.88 -7.70
N LYS A 85 -19.03 15.31 -7.48
CA LYS A 85 -20.16 15.47 -8.40
C LYS A 85 -20.67 16.91 -8.40
N ILE A 86 -21.12 17.38 -9.57
CA ILE A 86 -21.86 18.65 -9.67
C ILE A 86 -23.11 18.56 -8.79
N ASP A 87 -23.91 17.51 -8.97
CA ASP A 87 -25.04 17.21 -8.09
C ASP A 87 -24.60 16.22 -7.00
N LEU A 88 -24.24 16.77 -5.85
CA LEU A 88 -23.81 16.01 -4.69
C LEU A 88 -25.02 15.62 -3.85
N GLN A 89 -25.35 14.33 -3.86
CA GLN A 89 -26.45 13.78 -3.08
C GLN A 89 -25.96 13.16 -1.78
N CYS A 90 -26.60 13.49 -0.66
CA CYS A 90 -26.30 12.88 0.63
C CYS A 90 -27.52 12.87 1.58
N LYS A 91 -27.39 12.13 2.67
CA LYS A 91 -28.38 12.04 3.76
C LYS A 91 -27.64 12.12 5.09
N VAL A 92 -28.35 12.49 6.15
CA VAL A 92 -27.86 12.26 7.52
C VAL A 92 -27.60 10.77 7.72
N GLY A 93 -26.46 10.43 8.31
CA GLY A 93 -25.94 9.06 8.44
C GLY A 93 -25.05 8.61 7.28
N ALA A 94 -24.85 9.43 6.24
CA ALA A 94 -23.98 9.08 5.13
C ALA A 94 -22.50 9.08 5.53
N GLN A 95 -21.78 8.03 5.14
CA GLN A 95 -20.32 7.98 5.25
C GLN A 95 -19.70 8.79 4.11
N ILE A 96 -18.85 9.74 4.47
CA ILE A 96 -18.23 10.70 3.55
C ILE A 96 -16.71 10.67 3.69
N MET A 97 -16.03 11.13 2.65
CA MET A 97 -14.59 11.36 2.65
C MET A 97 -14.31 12.78 2.16
N MET A 98 -13.44 13.47 2.88
CA MET A 98 -13.00 14.83 2.56
C MET A 98 -12.07 14.85 1.35
N LEU A 99 -12.19 15.89 0.53
CA LEU A 99 -11.50 16.03 -0.76
C LEU A 99 -10.49 17.17 -0.80
N ASN A 100 -10.40 17.96 0.26
CA ASN A 100 -9.43 19.03 0.45
C ASN A 100 -8.76 18.90 1.83
N ASN A 101 -7.76 19.75 2.07
CA ASN A 101 -7.26 20.00 3.41
C ASN A 101 -7.99 21.22 3.95
N ASP A 102 -8.44 21.14 5.19
CA ASP A 102 -9.03 22.30 5.86
C ASP A 102 -7.96 23.31 6.25
N THR A 103 -8.27 24.60 6.13
CA THR A 103 -7.32 25.68 6.47
C THR A 103 -7.03 25.76 7.96
N GLU A 104 -7.98 25.36 8.81
CA GLU A 104 -7.82 25.32 10.27
C GLU A 104 -7.26 23.97 10.74
N GLY A 105 -6.97 23.05 9.81
CA GLY A 105 -6.41 21.74 10.13
C GLY A 105 -7.41 20.76 10.76
N ARG A 106 -8.72 21.05 10.70
CA ARG A 106 -9.78 20.19 11.24
C ARG A 106 -9.88 18.84 10.51
N TRP A 107 -9.47 18.79 9.25
CA TRP A 107 -9.34 17.55 8.48
C TRP A 107 -8.30 17.67 7.38
N VAL A 108 -7.92 16.51 6.83
CA VAL A 108 -7.03 16.41 5.67
C VAL A 108 -7.73 15.66 4.53
N ASN A 109 -7.20 15.79 3.31
CA ASN A 109 -7.74 15.08 2.15
C ASN A 109 -7.68 13.56 2.37
N GLY A 110 -8.84 12.93 2.39
CA GLY A 110 -9.00 11.51 2.72
C GLY A 110 -9.53 11.22 4.12
N SER A 111 -9.68 12.22 5.00
CA SER A 111 -10.38 12.06 6.28
C SER A 111 -11.80 11.52 6.03
N ILE A 112 -12.18 10.48 6.77
CA ILE A 112 -13.49 9.86 6.69
C ILE A 112 -14.34 10.35 7.86
N GLY A 113 -15.63 10.55 7.61
CA GLY A 113 -16.59 10.85 8.65
C GLY A 113 -18.00 10.43 8.27
N LYS A 114 -18.95 10.70 9.16
CA LYS A 114 -20.37 10.40 9.01
C LYS A 114 -21.16 11.68 9.23
N ILE A 115 -22.06 12.01 8.31
CA ILE A 115 -22.93 13.18 8.46
C ILE A 115 -23.84 12.96 9.67
N THR A 116 -23.74 13.80 10.69
CA THR A 116 -24.60 13.76 11.89
C THR A 116 -25.80 14.68 11.74
N ARG A 117 -25.62 15.82 11.05
CA ARG A 117 -26.68 16.82 10.87
C ARG A 117 -26.43 17.69 9.64
N ILE A 118 -27.51 18.21 9.06
CA ILE A 118 -27.46 19.27 8.05
C ILE A 118 -28.34 20.40 8.58
N THR A 119 -27.75 21.57 8.81
CA THR A 119 -28.41 22.77 9.35
C THR A 119 -28.28 23.92 8.37
N GLN A 120 -28.96 25.04 8.64
CA GLN A 120 -28.74 26.29 7.93
C GLN A 120 -28.02 27.29 8.85
N ASN A 121 -27.10 28.06 8.28
CA ASN A 121 -26.46 29.16 8.97
C ASN A 121 -27.39 30.39 9.04
N ARG A 122 -26.92 31.48 9.65
CA ARG A 122 -27.69 32.74 9.78
C ARG A 122 -28.06 33.39 8.44
N LYS A 123 -27.36 33.02 7.35
CA LYS A 123 -27.62 33.51 5.99
C LYS A 123 -28.56 32.58 5.21
N GLY A 124 -29.05 31.50 5.82
CA GLY A 124 -29.90 30.51 5.16
C GLY A 124 -29.14 29.54 4.27
N GLU A 125 -27.80 29.53 4.33
CA GLU A 125 -26.97 28.57 3.58
C GLU A 125 -26.87 27.28 4.37
N ASP A 126 -26.99 26.14 3.68
CA ASP A 126 -26.82 24.84 4.32
C ASP A 126 -25.38 24.68 4.85
N VAL A 127 -25.24 23.95 5.96
CA VAL A 127 -23.98 23.58 6.60
C VAL A 127 -24.08 22.11 6.99
N ILE A 128 -23.10 21.32 6.57
CA ILE A 128 -23.05 19.89 6.87
C ILE A 128 -22.20 19.70 8.11
N ILE A 129 -22.76 19.04 9.12
CA ILE A 129 -22.06 18.65 10.34
C ILE A 129 -21.75 17.16 10.24
N ALA A 130 -20.49 16.79 10.45
CA ALA A 130 -20.05 15.40 10.40
C ALA A 130 -19.16 15.05 11.58
N GLU A 131 -19.27 13.83 12.07
CA GLU A 131 -18.34 13.22 13.02
C GLU A 131 -17.27 12.47 12.24
N LEU A 132 -16.00 12.86 12.40
CA LEU A 132 -14.86 12.20 11.77
C LEU A 132 -14.53 10.89 12.48
N ALA A 133 -13.73 10.04 11.82
CA ALA A 133 -13.34 8.73 12.36
C ALA A 133 -12.50 8.81 13.66
N ASP A 134 -11.92 9.96 13.98
CA ASP A 134 -11.24 10.24 15.25
C ASP A 134 -12.19 10.73 16.35
N GLY A 135 -13.48 10.90 16.04
CA GLY A 135 -14.52 11.36 16.96
C GLY A 135 -14.74 12.88 16.96
N GLU A 136 -13.96 13.65 16.21
CA GLU A 136 -14.12 15.11 16.14
C GLU A 136 -15.36 15.49 15.31
N GLU A 137 -16.19 16.39 15.83
CA GLU A 137 -17.31 16.97 15.08
C GLU A 137 -16.84 18.20 14.31
N VAL A 138 -17.11 18.22 13.00
CA VAL A 138 -16.66 19.28 12.10
C VAL A 138 -17.80 19.89 11.29
N GLU A 139 -17.69 21.20 11.04
CA GLU A 139 -18.58 21.94 10.15
C GLU A 139 -17.97 22.05 8.75
N ILE A 140 -18.70 21.57 7.75
CA ILE A 140 -18.30 21.52 6.36
C ILE A 140 -19.11 22.54 5.56
N THR A 141 -18.40 23.46 4.91
CA THR A 141 -18.94 24.49 4.04
C THR A 141 -18.40 24.33 2.61
N PRO A 142 -19.01 24.97 1.60
CA PRO A 142 -18.51 24.90 0.22
C PRO A 142 -17.07 25.38 0.08
N PHE A 143 -16.28 24.63 -0.70
CA PHE A 143 -14.90 24.93 -1.05
C PHE A 143 -14.79 25.23 -2.55
N THR A 144 -13.86 26.10 -2.92
CA THR A 144 -13.60 26.45 -4.33
C THR A 144 -12.27 25.88 -4.79
N TRP A 145 -12.32 24.98 -5.78
CA TRP A 145 -11.14 24.55 -6.53
C TRP A 145 -10.90 25.51 -7.69
N GLU A 146 -9.63 25.85 -7.91
CA GLU A 146 -9.18 26.73 -8.98
C GLU A 146 -8.27 25.95 -9.93
N ILE A 147 -8.43 26.19 -11.24
CA ILE A 147 -7.51 25.66 -12.25
C ILE A 147 -6.69 26.81 -12.83
N PHE A 148 -5.37 26.60 -12.85
CA PHE A 148 -4.40 27.61 -13.25
C PHE A 148 -3.83 27.30 -14.63
N ARG A 149 -3.74 28.33 -15.48
CA ARG A 149 -2.95 28.29 -16.69
C ARG A 149 -1.61 28.96 -16.43
N PHE A 150 -0.53 28.24 -16.67
CA PHE A 150 0.82 28.77 -16.58
C PHE A 150 1.31 29.24 -17.95
N PHE A 151 1.92 30.42 -17.99
CA PHE A 151 2.51 30.97 -19.20
C PHE A 151 3.79 31.75 -18.87
N VAL A 152 4.65 31.94 -19.87
CA VAL A 152 5.89 32.72 -19.71
C VAL A 152 5.67 34.10 -20.28
N GLU A 153 5.85 35.12 -19.45
CA GLU A 153 5.78 36.53 -19.85
C GLU A 153 6.96 37.28 -19.24
N ALA A 154 7.60 38.15 -20.03
CA ALA A 154 8.77 38.94 -19.62
C ALA A 154 9.91 38.14 -18.93
N GLY A 155 10.09 36.87 -19.31
CA GLY A 155 11.12 35.99 -18.73
C GLY A 155 10.76 35.37 -17.37
N GLY A 156 9.53 35.54 -16.89
CA GLY A 156 9.03 34.92 -15.66
C GLY A 156 7.89 33.93 -15.93
N LEU A 157 7.80 32.88 -15.10
CA LEU A 157 6.64 32.00 -15.07
C LEU A 157 5.49 32.71 -14.34
N GLN A 158 4.39 32.95 -15.04
CA GLN A 158 3.16 33.53 -14.51
C GLN A 158 2.05 32.47 -14.49
N SER A 159 1.00 32.73 -13.71
CA SER A 159 -0.19 31.88 -13.65
C SER A 159 -1.47 32.71 -13.54
N GLU A 160 -2.51 32.31 -14.25
CA GLU A 160 -3.85 32.90 -14.14
C GLU A 160 -4.89 31.82 -13.83
N VAL A 161 -5.94 32.18 -13.07
CA VAL A 161 -7.09 31.31 -12.85
C VAL A 161 -7.99 31.37 -14.09
N ILE A 162 -8.12 30.26 -14.79
CA ILE A 162 -8.97 30.17 -16.00
C ILE A 162 -10.36 29.62 -15.69
N GLY A 163 -10.54 28.97 -14.54
CA GLY A 163 -11.81 28.41 -14.12
C GLY A 163 -11.84 28.04 -12.64
N THR A 164 -13.05 27.99 -12.09
CA THR A 164 -13.31 27.60 -10.71
C THR A 164 -14.49 26.66 -10.60
N PHE A 165 -14.42 25.77 -9.61
CA PHE A 165 -15.52 24.89 -9.22
C PHE A 165 -15.77 25.06 -7.73
N THR A 166 -16.99 25.43 -7.33
CA THR A 166 -17.40 25.58 -5.94
C THR A 166 -18.42 24.51 -5.55
N GLN A 167 -18.10 23.70 -4.55
CA GLN A 167 -18.96 22.65 -4.02
C GLN A 167 -18.48 22.22 -2.62
N TYR A 168 -19.32 21.53 -1.84
CA TYR A 168 -18.85 20.89 -0.60
C TYR A 168 -17.68 19.92 -0.88
N PRO A 169 -16.57 19.99 -0.13
CA PRO A 169 -15.37 19.20 -0.38
C PRO A 169 -15.48 17.77 0.14
N LEU A 170 -16.56 17.08 -0.24
CA LEU A 170 -16.82 15.71 0.19
C LEU A 170 -17.36 14.85 -0.95
N MET A 171 -17.23 13.54 -0.77
CA MET A 171 -17.93 12.52 -1.56
C MET A 171 -18.39 11.37 -0.66
N LEU A 172 -19.38 10.61 -1.11
CA LEU A 172 -19.75 9.36 -0.45
C LEU A 172 -18.58 8.37 -0.46
N ALA A 173 -18.39 7.70 0.68
CA ALA A 173 -17.16 6.95 0.94
C ALA A 173 -17.38 5.57 1.55
N TRP A 174 -18.55 4.96 1.36
CA TRP A 174 -18.67 3.51 1.60
C TRP A 174 -17.78 2.73 0.64
N ALA A 175 -17.67 3.19 -0.61
CA ALA A 175 -16.77 2.62 -1.59
C ALA A 175 -15.98 3.69 -2.35
N VAL A 176 -14.70 3.41 -2.58
CA VAL A 176 -13.80 4.21 -3.42
C VAL A 176 -12.99 3.29 -4.31
N THR A 177 -12.56 3.78 -5.47
CA THR A 177 -11.65 3.00 -6.30
C THR A 177 -10.25 2.96 -5.71
N ILE A 178 -9.53 1.87 -5.98
CA ILE A 178 -8.11 1.74 -5.60
C ILE A 178 -7.29 2.92 -6.13
N HIS A 179 -7.63 3.45 -7.31
CA HIS A 179 -7.02 4.65 -7.88
C HIS A 179 -7.33 5.93 -7.08
N LYS A 180 -8.60 6.18 -6.71
CA LYS A 180 -8.96 7.35 -5.88
C LYS A 180 -8.42 7.27 -4.45
N GLY A 181 -8.15 6.06 -3.96
CA GLY A 181 -7.44 5.82 -2.70
C GLY A 181 -5.91 6.00 -2.78
N GLN A 182 -5.33 6.28 -3.95
CA GLN A 182 -3.88 6.49 -4.05
C GLN A 182 -3.42 7.68 -3.19
N GLY A 183 -2.30 7.49 -2.49
CA GLY A 183 -1.79 8.47 -1.52
C GLY A 183 -2.53 8.52 -0.18
N LYS A 184 -3.70 7.87 -0.07
CA LYS A 184 -4.49 7.81 1.16
C LYS A 184 -4.21 6.52 1.95
N THR A 185 -4.39 6.59 3.26
CA THR A 185 -4.36 5.44 4.16
C THR A 185 -5.67 5.36 4.91
N PHE A 186 -6.17 4.14 5.10
CA PHE A 186 -7.41 3.83 5.78
C PHE A 186 -7.12 2.83 6.91
N ASP A 187 -7.83 2.94 8.03
CA ASP A 187 -7.66 2.00 9.13
C ASP A 187 -8.34 0.66 8.87
N ARG A 188 -9.48 0.70 8.16
CA ARG A 188 -10.32 -0.46 7.90
C ARG A 188 -10.80 -0.46 6.46
N VAL A 189 -10.51 -1.53 5.73
CA VAL A 189 -10.85 -1.65 4.30
C VAL A 189 -11.45 -3.01 3.98
N ILE A 190 -12.42 -2.99 3.07
CA ILE A 190 -12.97 -4.19 2.43
C ILE A 190 -12.46 -4.21 1.00
N ILE A 191 -11.63 -5.18 0.66
CA ILE A 191 -11.09 -5.31 -0.69
C ILE A 191 -12.04 -6.21 -1.48
N ASP A 192 -12.76 -5.60 -2.41
CA ASP A 192 -13.59 -6.29 -3.38
C ASP A 192 -12.99 -6.15 -4.79
N ILE A 193 -12.40 -7.25 -5.24
CA ILE A 193 -11.68 -7.35 -6.51
C ILE A 193 -12.60 -7.72 -7.69
N GLY A 194 -13.93 -7.76 -7.51
CA GLY A 194 -14.89 -7.98 -8.59
C GLY A 194 -14.61 -9.26 -9.40
N ARG A 195 -14.92 -9.28 -10.70
CA ARG A 195 -14.75 -10.45 -11.59
C ARG A 195 -13.30 -10.76 -12.02
N GLY A 196 -12.28 -10.13 -11.41
CA GLY A 196 -10.89 -10.58 -11.55
C GLY A 196 -10.09 -10.00 -12.72
N ILE A 197 -10.48 -8.86 -13.28
CA ILE A 197 -9.63 -8.12 -14.24
C ILE A 197 -8.62 -7.31 -13.44
N PHE A 198 -7.52 -7.99 -13.11
CA PHE A 198 -6.41 -7.44 -12.37
C PHE A 198 -5.42 -6.78 -13.33
N ALA A 199 -5.20 -5.46 -13.21
CA ALA A 199 -3.95 -4.90 -13.69
C ALA A 199 -2.82 -5.27 -12.72
N HIS A 200 -1.63 -5.60 -13.23
CA HIS A 200 -0.48 -5.98 -12.41
C HIS A 200 -0.21 -4.93 -11.31
N GLY A 201 -0.05 -5.38 -10.06
CA GLY A 201 0.23 -4.50 -8.92
C GLY A 201 -0.97 -3.87 -8.20
N GLN A 202 -2.21 -3.97 -8.69
CA GLN A 202 -3.37 -3.37 -7.99
C GLN A 202 -3.64 -3.98 -6.60
N MET A 203 -3.30 -5.26 -6.37
CA MET A 203 -3.42 -5.92 -5.06
C MET A 203 -2.48 -5.28 -4.06
N TYR A 204 -1.25 -5.01 -4.51
CA TYR A 204 -0.26 -4.32 -3.69
C TYR A 204 -0.77 -2.94 -3.30
N VAL A 205 -1.30 -2.19 -4.28
CA VAL A 205 -1.83 -0.86 -4.03
C VAL A 205 -2.98 -0.92 -3.02
N ALA A 206 -3.96 -1.80 -3.23
CA ALA A 206 -5.11 -1.98 -2.35
C ALA A 206 -4.69 -2.35 -0.92
N LEU A 207 -3.84 -3.37 -0.78
CA LEU A 207 -3.33 -3.79 0.53
C LEU A 207 -2.53 -2.67 1.20
N SER A 208 -1.71 -1.95 0.45
CA SER A 208 -0.91 -0.83 0.98
C SER A 208 -1.73 0.37 1.44
N ARG A 209 -3.03 0.43 1.10
CA ARG A 209 -3.92 1.48 1.60
C ARG A 209 -4.32 1.26 3.06
N CYS A 210 -4.21 0.04 3.58
CA CYS A 210 -4.58 -0.22 4.98
C CYS A 210 -3.37 -0.12 5.92
N THR A 211 -3.57 0.48 7.08
CA THR A 211 -2.51 0.69 8.09
C THR A 211 -2.08 -0.63 8.73
N THR A 212 -3.01 -1.58 8.90
CA THR A 212 -2.77 -2.87 9.56
C THR A 212 -3.33 -4.05 8.76
N LEU A 213 -2.77 -5.25 8.95
CA LEU A 213 -3.36 -6.47 8.34
C LEU A 213 -4.73 -6.81 8.95
N GLY A 214 -4.94 -6.49 10.23
CA GLY A 214 -6.19 -6.73 10.94
C GLY A 214 -7.34 -5.85 10.45
N GLY A 215 -7.05 -4.66 9.91
CA GLY A 215 -8.04 -3.78 9.30
C GLY A 215 -8.52 -4.21 7.91
N ILE A 216 -7.92 -5.25 7.31
CA ILE A 216 -8.25 -5.70 5.96
C ILE A 216 -9.29 -6.80 6.02
N VAL A 217 -10.32 -6.72 5.19
CA VAL A 217 -11.23 -7.82 4.87
C VAL A 217 -11.18 -8.08 3.37
N LEU A 218 -11.13 -9.35 2.97
CA LEU A 218 -11.19 -9.74 1.56
C LEU A 218 -12.55 -10.37 1.26
N LYS A 219 -13.27 -9.85 0.25
CA LYS A 219 -14.50 -10.49 -0.25
C LYS A 219 -14.22 -11.70 -1.14
N LYS A 220 -12.97 -11.89 -1.58
CA LYS A 220 -12.51 -13.04 -2.39
C LYS A 220 -11.10 -13.49 -1.96
N PRO A 221 -10.76 -14.78 -2.10
CA PRO A 221 -9.42 -15.24 -1.76
C PRO A 221 -8.37 -14.60 -2.68
N ALA A 222 -7.25 -14.19 -2.08
CA ALA A 222 -6.07 -13.78 -2.82
C ALA A 222 -5.41 -15.01 -3.45
N LEU A 223 -5.13 -14.92 -4.74
CA LEU A 223 -4.43 -15.96 -5.51
C LEU A 223 -3.03 -15.49 -5.85
N LYS A 224 -2.10 -16.43 -6.03
CA LYS A 224 -0.71 -16.11 -6.42
C LYS A 224 -0.64 -15.25 -7.68
N LYS A 225 -1.56 -15.45 -8.64
CA LYS A 225 -1.68 -14.63 -9.87
C LYS A 225 -2.02 -13.16 -9.63
N HIS A 226 -2.61 -12.80 -8.48
CA HIS A 226 -2.91 -11.41 -8.12
C HIS A 226 -1.70 -10.69 -7.50
N ILE A 227 -0.69 -11.45 -7.04
CA ILE A 227 0.54 -10.95 -6.42
C ILE A 227 1.68 -11.04 -7.46
N TRP A 228 1.50 -10.38 -8.60
CA TRP A 228 2.55 -10.25 -9.61
C TRP A 228 3.07 -8.82 -9.59
N THR A 229 4.33 -8.67 -9.18
CA THR A 229 5.11 -7.43 -9.25
C THR A 229 5.77 -7.35 -10.62
N ASN A 230 5.89 -6.16 -11.19
CA ASN A 230 6.60 -5.95 -12.45
C ASN A 230 8.06 -6.44 -12.32
N TYR A 231 8.52 -7.28 -13.27
CA TYR A 231 9.87 -7.85 -13.28
C TYR A 231 10.97 -6.77 -13.23
N GLN A 232 10.78 -5.62 -13.89
CA GLN A 232 11.72 -4.50 -13.86
C GLN A 232 11.87 -3.92 -12.45
N VAL A 233 10.78 -3.86 -11.68
CA VAL A 233 10.80 -3.38 -10.28
C VAL A 233 11.50 -4.41 -9.38
N MET A 234 11.27 -5.70 -9.60
CA MET A 234 11.95 -6.77 -8.86
C MET A 234 13.46 -6.78 -9.14
N ASP A 235 13.85 -6.71 -10.42
CA ASP A 235 15.26 -6.65 -10.84
C ASP A 235 15.97 -5.42 -10.23
N PHE A 236 15.32 -4.25 -10.25
CA PHE A 236 15.83 -3.06 -9.58
C PHE A 236 15.99 -3.25 -8.06
N LEU A 237 14.98 -3.75 -7.37
CA LEU A 237 15.02 -3.98 -5.91
C LEU A 237 16.07 -5.02 -5.52
N THR A 238 16.24 -6.06 -6.33
CA THR A 238 17.27 -7.09 -6.14
C THR A 238 18.66 -6.50 -6.34
N LYS A 239 18.90 -5.74 -7.42
CA LYS A 239 20.15 -4.98 -7.65
C LYS A 239 20.46 -4.00 -6.52
N TYR A 240 19.44 -3.27 -6.04
CA TYR A 240 19.60 -2.34 -4.92
C TYR A 240 19.97 -3.06 -3.62
N GLN A 241 19.39 -4.22 -3.34
CA GLN A 241 19.74 -5.03 -2.17
C GLN A 241 21.18 -5.55 -2.25
N TYR A 242 21.66 -5.95 -3.43
CA TYR A 242 23.07 -6.31 -3.62
C TYR A 242 23.99 -5.13 -3.29
N LYS A 243 23.69 -3.94 -3.83
CA LYS A 243 24.49 -2.74 -3.56
C LYS A 243 24.52 -2.37 -2.07
N LYS A 244 23.40 -2.48 -1.37
CA LYS A 244 23.33 -2.22 0.08
C LYS A 244 24.09 -3.26 0.90
N ALA A 245 24.00 -4.53 0.51
CA ALA A 245 24.75 -5.60 1.17
C ALA A 245 26.26 -5.46 0.94
N GLU A 246 26.68 -5.04 -0.25
CA GLU A 246 28.08 -4.75 -0.55
C GLU A 246 28.64 -3.57 0.26
N GLN A 247 27.82 -2.54 0.52
CA GLN A 247 28.19 -1.44 1.42
C GLN A 247 28.32 -1.86 2.89
N SER A 248 27.43 -2.74 3.37
CA SER A 248 27.43 -3.17 4.78
C SER A 248 28.42 -4.30 5.06
N CYS A 249 28.68 -5.15 4.08
CA CYS A 249 29.57 -6.29 4.17
C CYS A 249 30.24 -6.46 2.79
N PRO A 250 31.37 -5.76 2.56
CA PRO A 250 32.11 -5.83 1.32
C PRO A 250 32.53 -7.25 0.98
N MET A 251 32.72 -7.55 -0.31
CA MET A 251 33.12 -8.88 -0.77
C MET A 251 34.38 -9.38 -0.05
N ASP A 252 35.39 -8.53 0.08
CA ASP A 252 36.64 -8.87 0.74
C ASP A 252 36.43 -9.19 2.23
N GLY A 253 35.56 -8.44 2.90
CA GLY A 253 35.18 -8.71 4.30
C GLY A 253 34.48 -10.05 4.47
N LYS A 254 33.65 -10.47 3.50
CA LYS A 254 33.02 -11.81 3.51
C LYS A 254 34.05 -12.91 3.33
N ILE A 255 34.98 -12.75 2.39
CA ILE A 255 36.05 -13.73 2.16
C ILE A 255 36.89 -13.89 3.42
N GLU A 256 37.25 -12.77 4.05
CA GLU A 256 38.04 -12.78 5.28
C GLU A 256 37.32 -13.47 6.43
N ALA A 257 36.02 -13.17 6.63
CA ALA A 257 35.20 -13.86 7.62
C ALA A 257 35.13 -15.38 7.37
N ILE A 258 35.03 -15.80 6.10
CA ILE A 258 35.02 -17.22 5.73
C ILE A 258 36.39 -17.87 5.97
N ARG A 259 37.49 -17.21 5.60
CA ARG A 259 38.85 -17.72 5.85
C ARG A 259 39.11 -17.91 7.33
N LYS A 260 38.78 -16.90 8.14
CA LYS A 260 38.88 -16.96 9.59
C LYS A 260 38.05 -18.09 10.19
N ALA A 261 36.84 -18.33 9.66
CA ALA A 261 36.01 -19.45 10.10
C ALA A 261 36.58 -20.82 9.70
N ILE A 262 37.23 -20.94 8.54
CA ILE A 262 37.94 -22.17 8.14
C ILE A 262 39.11 -22.43 9.09
N GLU A 263 39.91 -21.39 9.40
CA GLU A 263 41.07 -21.50 10.30
C GLU A 263 40.68 -21.87 11.73
N ASN A 264 39.59 -21.29 12.23
CA ASN A 264 39.12 -21.52 13.61
C ASN A 264 38.13 -22.69 13.73
N GLU A 265 37.86 -23.41 12.63
CA GLU A 265 36.79 -24.42 12.54
C GLU A 265 35.40 -23.93 13.03
N ALA A 266 35.16 -22.62 12.93
CA ALA A 266 33.97 -21.98 13.45
C ALA A 266 32.75 -22.17 12.52
N LEU A 267 31.56 -22.18 13.12
CA LEU A 267 30.31 -22.20 12.38
C LEU A 267 29.92 -20.79 11.93
N LEU A 268 29.42 -20.67 10.71
CA LEU A 268 28.94 -19.42 10.16
C LEU A 268 27.42 -19.45 9.97
N GLU A 269 26.74 -18.43 10.47
CA GLU A 269 25.38 -18.10 10.06
C GLU A 269 25.41 -17.16 8.86
N ILE A 270 24.85 -17.59 7.73
CA ILE A 270 24.74 -16.80 6.51
C ILE A 270 23.29 -16.51 6.15
N VAL A 271 23.01 -15.27 5.70
CA VAL A 271 21.76 -14.90 5.06
C VAL A 271 21.96 -14.97 3.54
N TYR A 272 21.46 -16.02 2.91
CA TYR A 272 21.67 -16.30 1.48
C TYR A 272 20.46 -15.97 0.62
N LEU A 273 20.66 -15.26 -0.50
CA LEU A 273 19.62 -14.96 -1.50
C LEU A 273 19.65 -15.99 -2.64
N LYS A 274 18.59 -16.79 -2.77
CA LYS A 274 18.44 -17.76 -3.86
C LYS A 274 18.19 -17.07 -5.21
N PRO A 275 18.39 -17.78 -6.34
CA PRO A 275 17.99 -17.28 -7.66
C PRO A 275 16.49 -16.90 -7.77
N SER A 276 15.65 -17.46 -6.90
CA SER A 276 14.22 -17.17 -6.83
C SER A 276 13.86 -15.95 -5.98
N ASP A 277 14.83 -15.09 -5.65
CA ASP A 277 14.73 -13.94 -4.72
C ASP A 277 14.26 -14.31 -3.30
N GLU A 278 14.35 -15.60 -2.96
CA GLU A 278 14.03 -16.09 -1.62
C GLU A 278 15.28 -15.98 -0.74
N LYS A 279 15.20 -15.17 0.33
CA LYS A 279 16.24 -15.10 1.35
C LYS A 279 16.13 -16.31 2.28
N THR A 280 17.27 -16.83 2.71
CA THR A 280 17.30 -17.96 3.60
C THR A 280 18.50 -17.92 4.56
N THR A 281 18.24 -18.11 5.84
CA THR A 281 19.31 -18.23 6.85
C THR A 281 19.82 -19.67 6.94
N ARG A 282 21.14 -19.84 7.02
CA ARG A 282 21.81 -21.15 7.10
C ARG A 282 22.95 -21.08 8.09
N VAL A 283 23.04 -22.08 8.96
CA VAL A 283 24.26 -22.37 9.70
C VAL A 283 25.06 -23.37 8.87
N VAL A 284 26.30 -23.02 8.58
CA VAL A 284 27.19 -23.78 7.69
C VAL A 284 28.56 -23.93 8.33
N ARG A 285 29.18 -25.10 8.11
CA ARG A 285 30.59 -25.31 8.39
C ARG A 285 31.36 -25.16 7.09
N THR A 286 32.23 -24.18 7.00
CA THR A 286 32.93 -23.83 5.77
C THR A 286 34.16 -24.70 5.57
N GLU A 287 34.32 -25.23 4.35
CA GLU A 287 35.44 -26.11 4.00
C GLU A 287 36.44 -25.41 3.09
N ALA A 288 35.94 -24.63 2.13
CA ALA A 288 36.78 -23.94 1.17
C ALA A 288 36.11 -22.66 0.65
N VAL A 289 36.93 -21.66 0.33
CA VAL A 289 36.51 -20.41 -0.31
C VAL A 289 37.45 -20.10 -1.48
N GLY A 290 36.89 -19.75 -2.64
CA GLY A 290 37.70 -19.49 -3.83
C GLY A 290 36.90 -19.47 -5.12
N GLU A 291 37.60 -19.49 -6.25
CA GLU A 291 36.96 -19.60 -7.56
C GLU A 291 36.32 -20.98 -7.74
N MET A 292 35.07 -20.99 -8.19
CA MET A 292 34.30 -22.18 -8.48
C MET A 292 33.71 -22.08 -9.88
N GLU A 293 33.41 -23.22 -10.49
CA GLU A 293 32.86 -23.28 -11.84
C GLU A 293 31.52 -24.00 -11.84
N HIS A 294 30.53 -23.44 -12.55
CA HIS A 294 29.28 -24.12 -12.84
C HIS A 294 28.82 -23.80 -14.26
N ARG A 295 28.61 -24.85 -15.07
CA ARG A 295 28.17 -24.75 -16.48
C ARG A 295 29.05 -23.78 -17.30
N GLY A 296 30.37 -23.87 -17.15
CA GLY A 296 31.34 -23.06 -17.89
C GLY A 296 31.47 -21.60 -17.43
N LYS A 297 30.83 -21.21 -16.33
CA LYS A 297 30.97 -19.87 -15.75
C LYS A 297 31.70 -19.95 -14.40
N LYS A 298 32.81 -19.21 -14.30
CA LYS A 298 33.54 -19.01 -13.05
C LYS A 298 32.83 -17.99 -12.17
N TYR A 299 32.81 -18.24 -10.87
CA TYR A 299 32.29 -17.33 -9.86
C TYR A 299 33.01 -17.57 -8.53
N LEU A 300 33.02 -16.55 -7.67
CA LEU A 300 33.56 -16.68 -6.33
C LEU A 300 32.54 -17.40 -5.43
N GLY A 301 32.95 -18.53 -4.86
CA GLY A 301 32.08 -19.41 -4.08
C GLY A 301 32.69 -19.86 -2.77
N MET A 302 31.83 -20.40 -1.93
CA MET A 302 32.17 -21.06 -0.66
C MET A 302 31.54 -22.45 -0.66
N ARG A 303 32.35 -23.47 -0.40
CA ARG A 303 31.90 -24.85 -0.19
C ARG A 303 31.73 -25.03 1.31
N ALA A 304 30.55 -25.47 1.71
CA ALA A 304 30.24 -25.61 3.11
C ALA A 304 29.20 -26.71 3.34
N PHE A 305 29.36 -27.41 4.46
CA PHE A 305 28.39 -28.38 4.93
C PHE A 305 27.22 -27.67 5.61
N CYS A 306 26.00 -27.88 5.10
CA CYS A 306 24.81 -27.22 5.63
C CYS A 306 24.14 -28.08 6.70
N LEU A 307 24.28 -27.71 7.98
CA LEU A 307 23.78 -28.48 9.13
C LEU A 307 22.26 -28.73 9.08
N LYS A 308 21.48 -27.74 8.63
CA LYS A 308 20.01 -27.87 8.53
C LYS A 308 19.56 -28.87 7.46
N ARG A 309 20.39 -29.15 6.47
CA ARG A 309 20.05 -30.03 5.33
C ARG A 309 20.87 -31.31 5.27
N ASN A 310 21.90 -31.41 6.10
CA ASN A 310 22.82 -32.54 6.15
C ASN A 310 23.43 -32.87 4.77
N GLU A 311 23.81 -31.82 4.02
CA GLU A 311 24.35 -31.93 2.67
C GLU A 311 25.46 -30.88 2.45
N GLU A 312 26.49 -31.25 1.67
CA GLU A 312 27.48 -30.30 1.15
C GLU A 312 26.87 -29.40 0.07
N ARG A 313 27.17 -28.10 0.13
CA ARG A 313 26.68 -27.15 -0.87
C ARG A 313 27.71 -26.10 -1.20
N THR A 314 27.57 -25.59 -2.42
CA THR A 314 28.26 -24.38 -2.86
C THR A 314 27.34 -23.17 -2.76
N PHE A 315 27.86 -22.11 -2.12
CA PHE A 315 27.20 -20.81 -2.00
C PHE A 315 28.02 -19.77 -2.76
N ARG A 316 27.38 -19.03 -3.68
CA ARG A 316 28.05 -17.89 -4.31
C ARG A 316 28.20 -16.74 -3.30
N ILE A 317 29.41 -16.19 -3.17
CA ILE A 317 29.68 -15.18 -2.13
C ILE A 317 28.92 -13.87 -2.40
N ASP A 318 28.75 -13.50 -3.68
CA ASP A 318 27.95 -12.34 -4.11
C ASP A 318 26.47 -12.40 -3.68
N ARG A 319 25.98 -13.60 -3.33
CA ARG A 319 24.60 -13.84 -2.87
C ARG A 319 24.45 -14.00 -1.38
N ILE A 320 25.56 -13.93 -0.63
CA ILE A 320 25.55 -13.85 0.82
C ILE A 320 25.28 -12.39 1.18
N LEU A 321 24.13 -12.11 1.79
CA LEU A 321 23.72 -10.75 2.17
C LEU A 321 24.29 -10.33 3.53
N ASP A 322 24.46 -11.30 4.42
CA ASP A 322 25.02 -11.13 5.78
C ASP A 322 25.73 -12.43 6.17
N ILE A 323 26.79 -12.31 6.97
CA ILE A 323 27.62 -13.42 7.46
C ILE A 323 28.08 -13.12 8.88
N LYS A 324 27.86 -14.05 9.79
CA LYS A 324 28.26 -13.93 11.20
C LYS A 324 28.80 -15.25 11.71
N GLU A 325 29.81 -15.17 12.56
CA GLU A 325 30.29 -16.30 13.33
C GLU A 325 29.26 -16.65 14.40
N VAL A 326 28.93 -17.94 14.51
CA VAL A 326 28.09 -18.44 15.59
C VAL A 326 28.99 -18.54 16.82
N LEU A 327 28.78 -17.63 17.78
CA LEU A 327 29.46 -17.71 19.07
C LEU A 327 28.86 -18.88 19.84
N ASP A 328 29.68 -19.88 20.14
CA ASP A 328 29.31 -20.89 21.13
C ASP A 328 29.15 -20.19 22.48
N GLY A 329 27.98 -20.39 23.11
CA GLY A 329 27.69 -19.96 24.46
C GLY A 329 28.18 -20.96 25.50
#